data_AF-A0AAW3RWW5-F1
#
_entry.id   AF-A0AAW3RWW5-F1
#
_cell.length_a   1.000
_cell.length_b   1.000
_cell.length_c   1.000
_cell.angle_alpha   90.00
_cell.angle_beta   90.00
_cell.angle_gamma   90.00
#
_symmetry.space_group_name_H-M   'P 1'
#
loop_
_entity.id
_entity.type
_entity.pdbx_description
1 polymer ?
#
loop_
_entity_poly.entity_id
_entity_poly.type
_entity_poly.pdbx_seq_one_letter_code
_entity_poly.pdbx_strand_id
1 'polypeptide(L)'
;MSITMNTVSNVTATASAANKPAANKASSDTESKAASTANTGSGAQQKIAAIQNQIKQLTNKLKELGASAQKAQSEAERKLIKQQQQMIQAQIQALYAEIARIQKEEAEKKAAEAASKMTSQQTENKDKKGGVNIYV
;
A
#
# COMPACT_ATOMS: atom_id res chain seq x y z
N MET A 1 10.79 -34.85 -7.94
CA MET A 1 12.21 -34.46 -8.10
C MET A 1 12.49 -33.38 -7.06
N SER A 2 13.20 -33.76 -6.00
CA SER A 2 13.57 -32.88 -4.89
C SER A 2 14.91 -32.22 -5.20
N ILE A 3 15.02 -30.90 -5.08
CA ILE A 3 16.32 -30.20 -5.13
C ILE A 3 16.38 -29.18 -3.98
N THR A 4 17.00 -29.65 -2.91
CA THR A 4 17.96 -29.02 -1.99
C THR A 4 18.29 -27.54 -2.21
N MET A 5 18.08 -26.72 -1.17
CA MET A 5 18.61 -25.37 -1.04
C MET A 5 20.09 -25.43 -0.63
N ASN A 6 20.97 -24.87 -1.46
CA ASN A 6 22.40 -24.79 -1.20
C ASN A 6 22.71 -23.64 -0.22
N THR A 7 23.27 -23.97 0.93
CA THR A 7 23.81 -23.04 1.94
C THR A 7 25.17 -22.52 1.49
N VAL A 8 25.37 -21.20 1.47
CA VAL A 8 26.70 -20.60 1.36
C VAL A 8 27.25 -20.33 2.77
N SER A 9 28.18 -21.18 3.20
CA SER A 9 29.09 -20.92 4.30
C SER A 9 30.25 -20.04 3.82
N ASN A 10 30.65 -19.07 4.64
CA ASN A 10 32.03 -18.82 5.08
C ASN A 10 32.30 -17.33 5.31
N VAL A 11 32.46 -16.94 6.57
CA VAL A 11 33.68 -16.23 6.98
C VAL A 11 34.08 -16.73 8.37
N THR A 12 35.29 -17.28 8.45
CA THR A 12 35.91 -17.87 9.63
C THR A 12 36.96 -16.91 10.21
N ALA A 13 37.02 -16.87 11.55
CA ALA A 13 38.12 -16.43 12.43
C ALA A 13 38.46 -14.91 12.43
N THR A 14 38.80 -14.27 13.55
CA THR A 14 39.81 -14.65 14.56
C THR A 14 39.62 -14.00 15.94
N ALA A 15 39.84 -14.78 17.00
CA ALA A 15 40.54 -14.50 18.26
C ALA A 15 40.16 -13.31 19.19
N SER A 16 39.46 -13.68 20.27
CA SER A 16 39.79 -13.51 21.71
C SER A 16 40.66 -12.33 22.19
N ALA A 17 40.09 -11.50 23.07
CA ALA A 17 40.77 -10.94 24.23
C ALA A 17 39.77 -10.75 25.39
N ALA A 18 40.19 -11.16 26.58
CA ALA A 18 39.41 -11.35 27.79
C ALA A 18 38.94 -10.06 28.48
N ASN A 19 37.76 -10.08 29.12
CA ASN A 19 37.66 -9.95 30.59
C ASN A 19 36.26 -10.37 31.13
N LYS A 20 36.25 -11.00 32.29
CA LYS A 20 35.11 -11.60 33.02
C LYS A 20 34.51 -10.58 34.04
N PRO A 21 33.58 -10.98 34.94
CA PRO A 21 32.10 -11.07 34.87
C PRO A 21 31.38 -9.99 35.72
N ALA A 22 30.04 -9.85 35.61
CA ALA A 22 29.13 -9.80 36.78
C ALA A 22 27.65 -9.55 36.42
N ALA A 23 26.79 -10.16 37.25
CA ALA A 23 25.42 -9.75 37.64
C ALA A 23 24.22 -10.20 36.78
N ASN A 24 23.69 -11.37 37.17
CA ASN A 24 22.28 -11.74 37.39
C ASN A 24 21.16 -10.87 36.78
N LYS A 25 20.34 -11.49 35.92
CA LYS A 25 18.91 -11.72 36.23
C LYS A 25 18.31 -12.75 35.28
N ALA A 26 17.83 -13.87 35.84
CA ALA A 26 16.80 -14.69 35.24
C ALA A 26 15.44 -14.00 35.46
N SER A 27 14.61 -13.97 34.41
CA SER A 27 13.13 -13.87 34.39
C SER A 27 12.76 -13.73 32.91
N SER A 28 12.41 -14.84 32.24
CA SER A 28 11.03 -15.29 32.00
C SER A 28 10.33 -14.50 30.90
N ASP A 29 9.91 -15.25 29.87
CA ASP A 29 8.88 -14.94 28.87
C ASP A 29 8.25 -13.56 28.91
N THR A 30 8.46 -12.80 27.84
CA THR A 30 7.39 -11.98 27.25
C THR A 30 7.70 -11.83 25.76
N GLU A 31 6.95 -12.62 24.99
CA GLU A 31 6.47 -12.34 23.64
C GLU A 31 6.90 -11.02 23.00
N SER A 32 7.54 -11.16 21.84
CA SER A 32 7.09 -10.54 20.59
C SER A 32 6.20 -9.30 20.74
N LYS A 33 6.82 -8.13 20.82
CA LYS A 33 6.17 -6.92 20.30
C LYS A 33 7.15 -6.02 19.58
N ALA A 34 7.82 -6.60 18.60
CA ALA A 34 8.37 -5.84 17.49
C ALA A 34 7.25 -5.53 16.49
N ALA A 35 7.34 -4.32 15.96
CA ALA A 35 6.81 -3.88 14.67
C ALA A 35 5.32 -3.51 14.59
N SER A 36 5.11 -2.20 14.70
CA SER A 36 4.42 -1.41 13.67
C SER A 36 2.95 -1.75 13.43
N THR A 37 2.09 -1.14 14.23
CA THR A 37 0.74 -0.75 13.81
C THR A 37 0.84 0.30 12.70
N ALA A 38 1.24 -0.11 11.49
CA ALA A 38 1.36 0.78 10.34
C ALA A 38 0.35 0.37 9.26
N ASN A 39 -0.75 1.13 9.24
CA ASN A 39 -1.63 1.36 8.11
C ASN A 39 -2.61 0.22 7.71
N THR A 40 -3.66 0.08 8.51
CA THR A 40 -4.88 -0.71 8.26
C THR A 40 -5.81 -0.10 7.17
N GLY A 41 -5.24 0.48 6.11
CA GLY A 41 -6.01 0.90 4.94
C GLY A 41 -6.27 -0.28 3.99
N SER A 42 -7.45 -0.35 3.36
CA SER A 42 -7.71 -1.26 2.24
C SER A 42 -6.62 -1.10 1.17
N GLY A 43 -6.34 -2.18 0.42
CA GLY A 43 -5.32 -2.15 -0.62
C GLY A 43 -5.53 -1.01 -1.64
N ALA A 44 -6.77 -0.57 -1.85
CA ALA A 44 -7.08 0.58 -2.68
C ALA A 44 -6.65 1.91 -2.07
N GLN A 45 -6.80 2.10 -0.76
CA GLN A 45 -6.36 3.31 -0.07
C GLN A 45 -4.82 3.43 -0.07
N GLN A 46 -4.12 2.31 0.04
CA GLN A 46 -2.66 2.26 -0.12
C GLN A 46 -2.23 2.63 -1.55
N LYS A 47 -2.91 2.12 -2.58
CA LYS A 47 -2.68 2.48 -3.98
C LYS A 47 -2.92 3.97 -4.23
N ILE A 48 -4.04 4.52 -3.74
CA ILE A 48 -4.34 5.95 -3.86
C ILE A 48 -3.24 6.79 -3.21
N ALA A 49 -2.78 6.44 -2.01
CA ALA A 49 -1.70 7.16 -1.34
C ALA A 49 -0.38 7.12 -2.13
N ALA A 50 -0.04 5.98 -2.73
CA ALA A 50 1.13 5.85 -3.59
C ALA A 50 1.01 6.75 -4.84
N ILE A 51 -0.14 6.74 -5.51
CA ILE A 51 -0.40 7.58 -6.69
C ILE A 51 -0.35 9.07 -6.32
N GLN A 52 -0.90 9.46 -5.17
CA GLN A 52 -0.81 10.84 -4.66
C GLN A 52 0.65 11.27 -4.43
N ASN A 53 1.51 10.38 -3.95
CA ASN A 53 2.93 10.67 -3.83
C ASN A 53 3.62 10.83 -5.18
N GLN A 54 3.26 10.01 -6.19
CA GLN A 54 3.76 10.17 -7.56
C GLN A 54 3.35 11.52 -8.16
N ILE A 55 2.09 11.94 -7.96
CA ILE A 55 1.61 13.26 -8.40
C ILE A 55 2.45 14.37 -7.76
N LYS A 56 2.74 14.30 -6.45
CA LYS A 56 3.59 15.29 -5.76
C LYS A 56 5.00 15.35 -6.35
N GLN A 57 5.62 14.21 -6.61
CA GLN A 57 6.96 14.15 -7.22
C GLN A 57 6.97 14.76 -8.63
N LEU A 58 6.00 14.39 -9.48
CA LEU A 58 5.87 14.94 -10.82
C LEU A 58 5.58 16.45 -10.80
N THR A 59 4.78 16.92 -9.84
CA THR A 59 4.52 18.35 -9.63
C THR A 59 5.78 19.10 -9.22
N ASN A 60 6.63 18.52 -8.38
CA ASN A 60 7.92 19.12 -8.05
C ASN A 60 8.85 19.17 -9.26
N LYS A 61 8.91 18.10 -10.06
CA LYS A 61 9.67 18.07 -11.32
C LYS A 61 9.20 19.14 -12.31
N LEU A 62 7.89 19.41 -12.36
CA LEU A 62 7.35 20.54 -13.15
C LEU A 62 7.88 21.89 -12.68
N LYS A 63 7.96 22.12 -11.37
CA LYS A 63 8.53 23.36 -10.80
C LYS A 63 10.01 23.50 -11.14
N GLU A 64 10.77 22.41 -11.00
CA GLU A 64 12.20 22.37 -11.36
C GLU A 64 12.40 22.68 -12.85
N LEU A 65 11.63 22.04 -13.74
CA LEU A 65 11.66 22.35 -15.17
C LEU A 65 11.26 23.80 -15.47
N GLY A 66 10.33 24.39 -14.69
CA GLY A 66 9.99 25.80 -14.76
C GLY A 66 11.20 26.69 -14.48
N ALA A 67 11.94 26.40 -13.41
CA ALA A 67 13.18 27.11 -13.08
C ALA A 67 14.27 26.90 -14.15
N SER A 68 14.39 25.69 -14.72
CA SER A 68 15.32 25.41 -15.83
C SER A 68 14.94 26.17 -17.09
N ALA A 69 13.65 26.32 -17.41
CA ALA A 69 13.19 27.09 -18.57
C ALA A 69 13.61 28.57 -18.49
N GLN A 70 13.61 29.15 -17.28
CA GLN A 70 14.08 30.53 -17.06
C GLN A 70 15.59 30.69 -17.26
N LYS A 71 16.37 29.64 -17.00
CA LYS A 71 17.84 29.63 -17.15
C LYS A 71 18.31 29.20 -18.53
N ALA A 72 17.42 28.63 -19.34
CA ALA A 72 17.75 28.10 -20.66
C ALA A 72 18.28 29.20 -21.59
N GLN A 73 19.44 28.93 -22.18
CA GLN A 73 20.19 29.89 -23.01
C GLN A 73 19.82 29.80 -24.50
N SER A 74 19.11 28.74 -24.90
CA SER A 74 18.70 28.53 -26.29
C SER A 74 17.20 28.24 -26.42
N GLU A 75 16.64 28.62 -27.56
CA GLU A 75 15.25 28.31 -27.92
C GLU A 75 15.00 26.80 -28.04
N ALA A 76 16.00 26.04 -28.51
CA ALA A 76 15.91 24.58 -28.61
C ALA A 76 15.75 23.94 -27.22
N GLU A 77 16.54 24.38 -26.24
CA GLU A 77 16.46 23.92 -24.86
C GLU A 77 15.10 24.30 -24.22
N ARG A 78 14.64 25.53 -24.42
CA ARG A 78 13.31 25.97 -23.96
C ARG A 78 12.19 25.12 -24.54
N LYS A 79 12.26 24.80 -25.83
CA LYS A 79 11.27 23.95 -26.51
C LYS A 79 11.26 22.54 -25.93
N LEU A 80 12.44 21.95 -25.71
CA LEU A 80 12.57 20.63 -25.10
C LEU A 80 12.01 20.61 -23.66
N ILE A 81 12.32 21.63 -22.86
CA ILE A 81 11.78 21.76 -21.50
C ILE A 81 10.26 21.87 -21.53
N LYS A 82 9.70 22.69 -22.42
CA LYS A 82 8.25 22.84 -22.58
C LYS A 82 7.57 21.52 -22.98
N GLN A 83 8.19 20.74 -23.86
CA GLN A 83 7.69 19.42 -24.24
C GLN A 83 7.67 18.45 -23.04
N GLN A 84 8.74 18.46 -22.23
CA GLN A 84 8.79 17.65 -21.01
C GLN A 84 7.72 18.08 -20.00
N GLN A 85 7.50 19.38 -19.84
CA GLN A 85 6.42 19.89 -18.97
C GLN A 85 5.05 19.39 -19.42
N GLN A 86 4.75 19.44 -20.72
CA GLN A 86 3.47 18.93 -21.26
C GLN A 86 3.30 17.42 -21.03
N MET A 87 4.36 16.64 -21.24
CA MET A 87 4.34 15.21 -20.96
C MET A 87 4.04 14.92 -19.49
N ILE A 88 4.70 15.63 -18.57
CA ILE A 88 4.48 15.45 -17.13
C ILE A 88 3.07 15.86 -16.73
N GLN A 89 2.53 16.96 -17.29
CA GLN A 89 1.14 17.35 -17.04
C GLN A 89 0.15 16.26 -17.49
N ALA A 90 0.37 15.66 -18.65
CA ALA A 90 -0.46 14.55 -19.12
C ALA A 90 -0.36 13.33 -18.19
N GLN A 91 0.83 13.00 -17.70
CA GLN A 91 1.01 11.92 -16.72
C GLN A 91 0.26 12.21 -15.41
N ILE A 92 0.32 13.44 -14.91
CA ILE A 92 -0.41 13.85 -13.71
C ILE A 92 -1.92 13.68 -13.92
N GLN A 93 -2.47 14.10 -15.07
CA GLN A 93 -3.88 13.91 -15.39
C GLN A 93 -4.28 12.43 -15.41
N ALA A 94 -3.46 11.57 -16.02
CA ALA A 94 -3.72 10.13 -16.04
C ALA A 94 -3.72 9.54 -14.62
N LEU A 95 -2.81 9.97 -13.74
CA LEU A 95 -2.79 9.54 -12.34
C LEU A 95 -4.04 9.99 -11.56
N TYR A 96 -4.55 11.20 -11.81
CA TYR A 96 -5.82 11.64 -11.23
C TYR A 96 -7.01 10.79 -11.70
N ALA A 97 -7.03 10.44 -12.99
CA ALA A 97 -8.06 9.56 -13.54
C ALA A 97 -8.00 8.16 -12.88
N GLU A 98 -6.81 7.62 -12.65
CA GLU A 98 -6.65 6.33 -11.97
C GLU A 98 -7.13 6.39 -10.51
N ILE A 99 -6.85 7.47 -9.79
CA ILE A 99 -7.40 7.67 -8.44
C ILE A 99 -8.94 7.65 -8.48
N ALA A 100 -9.55 8.37 -9.42
CA ALA A 100 -11.01 8.42 -9.55
C ALA A 100 -11.58 7.02 -9.88
N ARG A 101 -10.92 6.26 -10.76
CA ARG A 101 -11.30 4.88 -11.09
C ARG A 101 -11.27 3.98 -9.86
N ILE A 102 -10.19 4.01 -9.08
CA ILE A 102 -10.05 3.21 -7.86
C ILE A 102 -11.13 3.58 -6.84
N GLN A 103 -11.41 4.88 -6.65
CA GLN A 103 -12.45 5.32 -5.71
C GLN A 103 -13.84 4.84 -6.13
N LYS A 104 -14.15 4.87 -7.43
CA LYS A 104 -15.41 4.35 -7.97
C LYS A 104 -15.53 2.83 -7.75
N GLU A 105 -14.49 2.08 -8.06
CA GLU A 105 -14.44 0.62 -7.87
C GLU A 105 -14.63 0.24 -6.39
N GLU A 106 -14.00 0.96 -5.46
CA GLU A 106 -14.18 0.73 -4.01
C GLU A 106 -15.61 1.04 -3.54
N ALA A 107 -16.25 2.07 -4.08
CA ALA A 107 -17.64 2.41 -3.74
C ALA A 107 -18.61 1.35 -4.27
N GLU A 108 -18.43 0.90 -5.50
CA GLU A 108 -19.24 -0.17 -6.11
C GLU A 108 -19.08 -1.49 -5.35
N LYS A 109 -17.85 -1.85 -4.98
CA LYS A 109 -17.58 -3.06 -4.19
C LYS A 109 -18.27 -3.02 -2.83
N LYS A 110 -18.19 -1.88 -2.11
CA LYS A 110 -18.89 -1.71 -0.82
C LYS A 110 -20.41 -1.81 -0.97
N ALA A 111 -20.98 -1.26 -2.05
CA ALA A 111 -22.41 -1.36 -2.33
C ALA A 111 -22.82 -2.82 -2.61
N ALA A 112 -22.03 -3.56 -3.40
CA ALA A 112 -22.27 -4.97 -3.70
C ALA A 112 -22.14 -5.88 -2.46
N GLU A 113 -21.16 -5.61 -1.60
CA GLU A 113 -20.98 -6.32 -0.32
C GLU A 113 -22.15 -6.06 0.64
N ALA A 114 -22.65 -4.82 0.71
CA ALA A 114 -23.82 -4.47 1.51
C ALA A 114 -25.11 -5.14 1.00
N ALA A 115 -25.32 -5.17 -0.33
CA ALA A 115 -26.47 -5.82 -0.95
C ALA A 115 -26.44 -7.36 -0.76
N SER A 116 -25.25 -7.97 -0.84
CA SER A 116 -25.09 -9.42 -0.57
C SER A 116 -25.38 -9.77 0.89
N LYS A 117 -24.96 -8.93 1.84
CA LYS A 117 -25.27 -9.14 3.28
C LYS A 117 -26.74 -8.96 3.64
N MET A 118 -27.50 -8.16 2.88
CA MET A 118 -28.96 -8.03 3.07
C MET A 118 -29.73 -9.26 2.54
N THR A 119 -29.26 -9.88 1.46
CA THR A 119 -29.93 -11.05 0.87
C THR A 119 -29.80 -12.32 1.74
N SER A 120 -28.64 -12.55 2.37
CA SER A 120 -28.46 -13.70 3.28
C SER A 120 -29.33 -13.63 4.55
N GLN A 121 -29.64 -12.43 5.07
CA GLN A 121 -30.48 -12.29 6.26
C GLN A 121 -31.99 -12.51 5.98
N GLN A 122 -32.42 -12.41 4.73
CA GLN A 122 -33.82 -12.64 4.35
C GLN A 122 -34.18 -14.13 4.21
N THR A 123 -33.21 -15.00 3.96
CA THR A 123 -33.41 -16.46 3.93
C THR A 123 -33.47 -17.11 5.31
N GLU A 124 -32.87 -16.52 6.35
CA GLU A 124 -32.84 -17.12 7.70
C GLU A 124 -34.05 -16.75 8.57
N ASN A 125 -34.82 -15.72 8.20
CA ASN A 125 -36.02 -15.27 8.94
C ASN A 125 -37.36 -15.77 8.35
N LYS A 126 -37.33 -16.69 7.38
CA LYS A 126 -38.56 -17.32 6.83
C LYS A 126 -38.83 -18.75 7.30
N ASP A 127 -38.00 -19.29 8.21
CA ASP A 127 -38.18 -20.64 8.77
C ASP A 127 -38.74 -20.66 10.22
N LYS A 128 -39.10 -19.50 10.78
CA LYS A 128 -39.60 -19.40 12.18
C LYS A 128 -40.94 -18.69 12.37
N LYS A 129 -41.77 -18.59 11.33
CA LYS A 129 -43.18 -18.17 11.46
C LYS A 129 -44.10 -19.02 10.59
N GLY A 130 -44.24 -20.28 10.97
CA GLY A 130 -45.20 -21.21 10.38
C GLY A 130 -45.60 -22.33 11.34
N GLY A 131 -45.55 -22.09 12.66
CA GLY A 131 -46.11 -23.01 13.64
C GLY A 131 -47.63 -22.95 13.58
N VAL A 132 -48.23 -23.75 12.70
CA VAL A 132 -49.67 -24.03 12.71
C VAL A 132 -49.94 -24.87 13.97
N ASN A 133 -50.58 -24.27 14.98
CA ASN A 133 -51.16 -25.03 16.08
C ASN A 133 -52.34 -25.83 15.53
N ILE A 134 -52.13 -27.10 15.21
CA ILE A 134 -53.20 -28.05 14.99
C ILE A 134 -53.58 -28.60 16.36
N TYR A 135 -54.66 -28.09 16.94
CA TYR A 135 -55.35 -28.76 18.04
C TYR A 135 -56.22 -29.87 17.43
N VAL A 136 -55.90 -31.12 17.77
CA VAL A 136 -56.73 -32.32 17.53
C VAL A 136 -57.63 -32.59 18.73
#